data_AF-A0AA36H0B6-F1
#
_entry.id   AF-A0AA36H0B6-F1
#
_cell.length_a   1.000
_cell.length_b   1.000
_cell.length_c   1.000
_cell.angle_alpha   90.00
_cell.angle_beta   90.00
_cell.angle_gamma   90.00
#
_symmetry.space_group_name_H-M   'P 1'
#
loop_
_entity.id
_entity.type
_entity.pdbx_description
1 polymer ?
#
loop_
_entity_poly.entity_id
_entity_poly.type
_entity_poly.pdbx_seq_one_letter_code
_entity_poly.pdbx_strand_id
1 'polypeptide(L)' 'MKTVFVLLALVISACFAQTCKTTTDCGPGTKCVDGKCKVRPECPMYRPPQLKPGCKLETVLDEKGCPKFKQVC' A
#
# COMPACT_ATOMS: atom_id res chain seq x y z
N MET A 1 10.66 -31.74 8.55
CA MET A 1 11.47 -30.65 9.14
C MET A 1 11.62 -29.47 8.19
N LYS A 2 12.05 -29.67 6.93
CA LYS A 2 12.19 -28.58 5.92
C LYS A 2 10.94 -27.73 5.69
N THR A 3 9.76 -28.35 5.66
CA THR A 3 8.46 -27.66 5.51
C THR A 3 8.11 -26.74 6.68
N VAL A 4 8.54 -27.07 7.90
CA VAL A 4 8.31 -26.24 9.09
C VAL A 4 9.12 -24.94 9.02
N PHE A 5 10.38 -25.02 8.58
CA PHE A 5 11.23 -23.84 8.39
C PHE A 5 10.72 -22.92 7.27
N VAL A 6 10.18 -23.50 6.18
CA VAL A 6 9.59 -22.73 5.07
C VAL A 6 8.33 -21.99 5.53
N LEU A 7 7.46 -22.66 6.29
CA LEU A 7 6.25 -22.04 6.84
C LEU A 7 6.61 -20.95 7.87
N LEU A 8 7.60 -21.18 8.74
CA LEU A 8 8.06 -20.14 9.68
C LEU A 8 8.60 -18.90 8.94
N ALA A 9 9.43 -19.09 7.91
CA ALA A 9 9.98 -17.99 7.12
C ALA A 9 8.87 -17.18 6.40
N LEU A 10 7.85 -17.85 5.89
CA LEU A 10 6.68 -17.23 5.27
C LEU A 10 5.86 -16.41 6.27
N VAL A 11 5.64 -16.94 7.49
CA VAL A 11 4.91 -16.23 8.55
C VAL A 11 5.70 -15.01 9.06
N ILE A 12 7.02 -15.14 9.21
CA ILE A 12 7.89 -14.02 9.59
C ILE A 12 7.85 -12.95 8.50
N SER A 13 8.02 -13.32 7.23
CA SER A 13 7.93 -12.38 6.10
C SER A 13 6.57 -11.68 6.01
N ALA A 14 5.47 -12.40 6.30
CA ALA A 14 4.12 -11.83 6.32
C ALA A 14 3.87 -10.90 7.52
N CYS A 15 4.46 -11.18 8.68
CA CYS A 15 4.37 -10.29 9.85
C CYS A 15 5.18 -9.01 9.66
N PHE A 16 6.36 -9.10 9.02
CA PHE A 16 7.17 -7.92 8.71
C PHE A 16 6.46 -6.95 7.75
N ALA A 17 5.55 -7.43 6.91
CA ALA A 17 4.80 -6.59 5.98
C ALA A 17 3.89 -5.55 6.66
N GLN A 18 3.58 -5.72 7.95
CA GLN A 18 2.74 -4.77 8.71
C GLN A 18 3.54 -3.86 9.65
N THR A 19 4.81 -4.22 9.92
CA THR A 19 5.69 -3.45 10.79
C THR A 19 6.65 -2.59 9.99
N CYS A 20 6.64 -1.29 10.23
CA CYS A 20 7.54 -0.32 9.59
C CYS A 20 8.51 0.28 10.61
N LYS A 21 9.68 0.74 10.16
CA LYS A 21 10.61 1.54 10.98
C LYS A 21 10.63 3.00 10.53
N THR A 22 10.46 3.22 9.24
CA THR A 22 10.47 4.51 8.57
C THR A 22 9.32 4.59 7.57
N THR A 23 8.93 5.80 7.16
CA THR A 23 7.88 6.01 6.15
C THR A 23 8.21 5.37 4.81
N THR A 24 9.49 5.21 4.48
CA THR A 24 9.98 4.53 3.26
C THR A 24 9.63 3.05 3.23
N ASP A 25 9.41 2.43 4.39
CA ASP A 25 8.97 1.03 4.46
C ASP A 25 7.48 0.86 4.10
N CYS A 26 6.76 1.98 3.96
CA CYS A 26 5.33 2.02 3.72
C CYS A 26 5.01 2.41 2.28
N GLY A 27 3.88 1.90 1.77
CA GLY A 27 3.40 2.22 0.44
C GLY A 27 2.99 3.70 0.28
N PRO A 28 2.79 4.17 -0.96
CA PRO A 28 2.45 5.56 -1.22
C PRO A 28 1.16 5.99 -0.50
N GLY A 29 1.12 7.24 -0.02
CA GLY A 29 0.01 7.76 0.77
C GLY A 29 -0.10 7.24 2.20
N THR A 30 0.88 6.45 2.66
CA THR A 30 0.95 6.00 4.05
C THR A 30 2.25 6.45 4.71
N LYS A 31 2.26 6.53 6.05
CA LYS A 31 3.42 6.87 6.87
C LYS A 31 3.57 5.91 8.02
N CYS A 32 4.81 5.71 8.47
CA CYS A 32 5.06 4.84 9.60
C CYS A 32 4.72 5.56 10.91
N VAL A 33 3.77 5.00 11.67
CA VAL A 33 3.32 5.55 12.96
C VAL A 33 3.14 4.38 13.92
N ASP A 34 3.83 4.42 15.05
CA ASP A 34 3.84 3.36 16.07
C ASP A 34 4.22 1.99 15.51
N GLY A 35 5.18 2.00 14.58
CA GLY A 35 5.61 0.79 13.87
C GLY A 35 4.59 0.22 12.90
N LYS A 36 3.52 0.96 12.53
CA LYS A 36 2.52 0.53 11.54
C LYS A 36 2.36 1.55 10.42
N CYS A 37 2.16 1.09 9.20
CA CYS A 37 1.83 1.96 8.07
C CYS A 37 0.39 2.47 8.22
N LYS A 38 0.22 3.75 8.53
CA LYS A 38 -1.08 4.43 8.63
C LYS A 38 -1.26 5.38 7.45
N VAL A 39 -2.50 5.57 7.00
CA VAL A 39 -2.81 6.54 5.94
C VAL A 39 -2.40 7.94 6.39
N ARG A 40 -1.75 8.67 5.49
CA ARG A 40 -1.39 10.07 5.70
C ARG A 40 -2.67 10.91 5.71
N PRO A 41 -3.01 11.62 6.80
CA PRO A 41 -4.23 12.42 6.86
C PRO A 41 -4.28 13.54 5.81
N GLU A 42 -3.13 13.98 5.30
CA GLU A 42 -3.02 14.90 4.18
C GLU A 42 -3.39 14.30 2.83
N CYS A 43 -3.46 12.96 2.72
CA CYS A 43 -3.89 12.29 1.52
C CYS A 43 -5.42 12.20 1.48
N PRO A 44 -6.06 12.70 0.43
CA PRO A 44 -7.51 12.63 0.30
C PRO A 44 -7.99 11.19 0.13
N MET A 45 -9.06 10.84 0.83
CA MET A 45 -9.77 9.58 0.60
C MET A 45 -10.67 9.74 -0.62
N TYR A 46 -10.22 9.21 -1.76
CA TYR A 46 -11.01 9.19 -2.98
C TYR A 46 -12.02 8.05 -2.94
N ARG A 47 -13.27 8.35 -3.31
CA ARG A 47 -14.21 7.28 -3.67
C ARG A 47 -13.74 6.60 -4.96
N PRO A 48 -13.87 5.26 -5.08
CA PRO A 48 -13.59 4.58 -6.33
C PRO A 48 -14.39 5.22 -7.47
N PRO A 49 -13.74 5.63 -8.57
CA PRO A 49 -14.46 6.22 -9.70
C PRO A 49 -15.26 5.15 -10.45
N GLN A 50 -16.32 5.58 -11.14
CA GLN A 50 -17.04 4.72 -12.08
C GLN A 50 -16.17 4.51 -13.33
N LEU A 51 -15.71 3.28 -13.57
CA LEU A 51 -14.96 2.96 -14.78
C LEU A 51 -15.90 2.83 -15.98
N LYS A 52 -15.50 3.42 -17.12
CA LYS A 52 -16.14 3.15 -18.41
C LYS A 52 -15.73 1.76 -18.91
N PRO A 53 -16.60 1.04 -19.63
CA PRO A 53 -16.26 -0.24 -20.25
C PRO A 53 -14.99 -0.13 -21.11
N GLY A 54 -14.10 -1.10 -20.98
CA GLY A 54 -12.83 -1.14 -21.73
C GLY A 54 -11.68 -0.32 -21.13
N CYS A 55 -11.93 0.48 -20.09
CA CYS A 55 -10.88 1.26 -19.42
C CYS A 55 -10.31 0.52 -18.21
N LYS A 56 -9.07 0.84 -17.85
CA LYS A 56 -8.39 0.35 -16.65
C LYS A 56 -8.26 1.44 -15.59
N LEU A 57 -8.18 1.03 -14.33
CA LEU A 57 -7.88 1.91 -13.22
C LEU A 57 -6.39 1.81 -12.93
N GLU A 58 -5.69 2.94 -13.02
CA GLU A 58 -4.29 3.05 -12.61
C GLU A 58 -4.19 3.89 -11.34
N THR A 59 -3.29 3.50 -10.46
CA THR A 59 -2.94 4.30 -9.28
C THR A 59 -1.72 5.14 -9.63
N VAL A 60 -1.89 6.45 -9.66
CA VAL A 60 -0.84 7.42 -9.98
C VAL A 60 -0.58 8.28 -8.75
N LEU A 61 0.68 8.60 -8.48
CA LEU A 61 1.02 9.49 -7.38
C LEU A 61 0.86 10.94 -7.80
N ASP A 62 0.24 11.76 -6.95
CA ASP A 62 0.26 13.21 -7.13
C ASP A 62 1.61 13.82 -6.69
N GLU A 63 1.75 15.14 -6.83
CA GLU A 63 2.98 15.87 -6.46
C GLU A 63 3.36 15.71 -4.98
N LYS A 64 2.41 15.34 -4.12
CA LYS A 64 2.60 15.12 -2.68
C LYS A 64 2.87 13.65 -2.36
N GLY A 65 2.95 12.79 -3.38
CA GLY A 65 3.13 11.34 -3.24
C GLY A 65 1.89 10.61 -2.73
N CYS A 66 0.70 11.21 -2.84
CA CYS A 66 -0.56 10.55 -2.48
C CYS A 66 -1.12 9.74 -3.68
N PRO A 67 -1.66 8.54 -3.44
CA PRO A 67 -2.24 7.71 -4.48
C PRO A 67 -3.56 8.30 -4.97
N LYS A 68 -3.65 8.52 -6.26
CA LYS A 68 -4.85 8.99 -6.97
C LYS A 68 -5.23 7.96 -8.02
N PHE A 69 -6.53 7.71 -8.15
CA PHE A 69 -7.05 6.85 -9.20
C PHE A 69 -7.16 7.64 -10.52
N LYS A 70 -6.49 7.15 -11.56
CA LYS A 70 -6.58 7.65 -12.94
C LYS A 70 -7.21 6.56 -13.80
N GLN A 71 -8.25 6.90 -14.54
CA GLN A 71 -8.82 6.01 -15.54
C GLN A 71 -8.01 6.12 -16.83
N VAL A 72 -7.58 4.98 -17.36
CA VAL A 72 -6.85 4.88 -18.63
C VAL A 72 -7.70 4.09 -19.63
N CYS A 73 -8.06 4.76 -20.71
CA CYS A 73 -8.67 4.24 -21.92
C CYS A 73 -7.73 4.65 -23.06
#